data_AF-A0A1C6HPP9-F1
#
_entry.id   AF-A0A1C6HPP9-F1
#
_cell.length_a   1.000
_cell.length_b   1.000
_cell.length_c   1.000
_cell.angle_alpha   90.00
_cell.angle_beta   90.00
_cell.angle_gamma   90.00
#
_symmetry.space_group_name_H-M   'P 1'
#
loop_
_entity.id
_entity.type
_entity.pdbx_description
1 polymer ?
#
loop_
_entity_poly.entity_id
_entity_poly.type
_entity_poly.pdbx_seq_one_letter_code
_entity_poly.pdbx_strand_id
1 'polypeptide(L)' 'MDLFRLNANGSWDRAFEEHRERAWGREELETYLTEAGFGAVTVTGDLTSRPPAAEEDRWIFRCQKPVRPR' A
#
# COMPACT_ATOMS: atom_id res chain seq x y z
N MET A 1 -12.53 -10.06 -9.89
CA MET A 1 -12.10 -9.53 -11.19
C MET A 1 -11.98 -10.68 -12.17
N ASP A 2 -12.50 -10.50 -13.38
CA ASP A 2 -12.24 -11.43 -14.47
C ASP A 2 -10.94 -11.06 -15.18
N LEU A 3 -10.11 -12.06 -15.42
CA LEU A 3 -8.90 -11.96 -16.23
C LEU A 3 -9.14 -12.62 -17.58
N PHE A 4 -8.72 -11.93 -18.64
CA PHE A 4 -8.83 -12.41 -20.00
C PHE A 4 -7.44 -12.48 -20.62
N ARG A 5 -7.08 -13.65 -21.14
CA ARG A 5 -5.82 -13.86 -21.86
C ARG A 5 -6.09 -14.23 -23.30
N LEU A 6 -5.51 -13.46 -24.23
CA LEU A 6 -5.57 -13.77 -25.66
C LEU A 6 -4.61 -14.92 -26.00
N ASN A 7 -5.11 -15.92 -26.70
CA ASN A 7 -4.35 -17.05 -27.20
C ASN A 7 -3.82 -16.78 -28.62
N ALA A 8 -2.77 -17.51 -29.01
CA ALA A 8 -2.14 -17.36 -30.33
C ALA A 8 -3.10 -17.66 -31.50
N ASN A 9 -4.14 -18.46 -31.27
CA ASN A 9 -5.19 -18.78 -32.25
C ASN A 9 -6.35 -17.75 -32.27
N GLY A 10 -6.27 -16.68 -31.48
CA GLY A 10 -7.29 -15.64 -31.40
C GLY A 10 -8.45 -15.93 -30.44
N SER A 11 -8.48 -17.09 -29.76
CA SER A 11 -9.44 -17.33 -28.68
C SER A 11 -9.02 -16.65 -27.39
N TRP A 12 -9.93 -16.57 -26.42
CA TRP A 12 -9.65 -16.01 -25.10
C TRP A 12 -9.87 -17.05 -24.01
N ASP A 13 -8.92 -17.13 -23.09
CA ASP A 13 -9.09 -17.83 -21.82
C ASP A 13 -9.61 -16.85 -20.77
N ARG A 14 -10.61 -17.27 -19.98
CA ARG A 14 -11.12 -16.53 -18.84
C ARG A 14 -10.67 -17.19 -17.54
N ALA A 15 -10.09 -16.41 -16.65
CA ALA A 15 -9.81 -16.79 -15.28
C ALA A 15 -10.47 -15.80 -14.32
N PHE A 16 -10.61 -16.19 -13.05
CA PHE A 16 -11.24 -15.37 -12.02
C PHE A 16 -10.29 -15.14 -10.85
N GLU A 17 -10.26 -13.91 -10.35
CA GLU A 17 -9.59 -13.54 -9.11
C GLU A 17 -10.57 -12.86 -8.15
N GLU A 18 -10.53 -13.22 -6.86
CA GLU A 18 -11.23 -12.49 -5.80
C GLU A 18 -10.20 -11.77 -4.95
N HIS A 19 -10.33 -10.44 -4.82
CA HIS A 19 -9.47 -9.63 -3.98
C HIS A 19 -10.31 -9.05 -2.84
N ARG A 20 -9.78 -9.08 -1.62
CA ARG A 20 -10.41 -8.49 -0.44
C ARG A 20 -9.43 -7.53 0.18
N GLU A 21 -9.77 -6.26 0.12
CA GLU A 21 -8.94 -5.18 0.64
C GLU A 21 -9.71 -4.40 1.71
N ARG A 22 -8.95 -3.76 2.61
CA ARG A 22 -9.49 -2.85 3.61
C ARG A 22 -8.62 -1.60 3.64
N ALA A 23 -9.27 -0.45 3.52
CA ALA A 23 -8.66 0.82 3.84
C ALA A 23 -8.65 1.03 5.35
N TRP A 24 -7.54 1.60 5.85
CA TRP A 24 -7.32 1.89 7.27
C TRP A 24 -7.13 3.40 7.45
N GLY A 25 -7.48 3.90 8.62
CA GLY A 25 -7.22 5.31 8.96
C GLY A 25 -5.73 5.57 9.15
N ARG A 26 -5.30 6.82 8.96
CA ARG A 26 -3.90 7.22 9.16
C ARG A 26 -3.41 6.93 10.57
N GLU A 27 -4.18 7.38 11.56
CA GLU A 27 -3.86 7.22 12.98
C GLU A 27 -3.73 5.74 13.37
N GLU A 28 -4.58 4.88 12.81
CA GLU A 28 -4.56 3.44 13.05
C GLU A 28 -3.26 2.81 12.51
N LEU A 29 -2.87 3.18 11.28
CA LEU A 29 -1.61 2.71 10.70
C LEU A 29 -0.38 3.25 11.44
N GLU A 30 -0.37 4.52 11.84
CA GLU A 30 0.72 5.12 12.64
C GLU A 30 0.82 4.47 14.04
N THR A 31 -0.31 4.10 14.63
CA THR A 31 -0.36 3.35 15.90
C THR A 31 0.27 1.98 15.74
N TYR A 32 -0.12 1.20 14.72
CA TYR A 32 0.46 -0.12 14.48
C TYR A 32 1.98 -0.07 14.22
N LEU A 33 2.45 0.95 13.49
CA LEU A 33 3.89 1.15 13.28
C LEU A 33 4.62 1.42 14.59
N THR A 34 4.05 2.26 15.45
CA THR A 34 4.61 2.58 16.77
C THR A 34 4.66 1.35 17.68
N GLU A 35 3.57 0.59 17.75
CA GLU A 35 3.48 -0.65 18.53
C GLU A 35 4.47 -1.73 18.04
N ALA A 36 4.70 -1.80 16.72
CA ALA A 36 5.72 -2.65 16.11
C ALA A 36 7.16 -2.16 16.35
N GLY A 37 7.34 -1.02 17.02
CA GLY A 37 8.63 -0.44 17.39
C GLY A 37 9.30 0.33 16.26
N PHE A 38 8.55 0.81 15.26
CA PHE A 38 9.05 1.75 14.26
C PHE A 38 8.86 3.20 14.74
N GLY A 39 9.80 4.05 14.36
CA GLY A 39 9.74 5.50 14.56
C GLY A 39 10.08 6.25 13.27
N ALA A 40 10.27 7.57 13.39
CA ALA A 40 10.57 8.46 12.26
C ALA A 40 9.62 8.27 11.06
N VAL A 41 8.31 8.19 11.34
CA VAL A 41 7.28 7.94 10.33
C VAL A 41 7.10 9.19 9.46
N THR A 42 7.23 9.04 8.15
CA THR A 42 6.87 10.03 7.13
C THR A 42 5.83 9.40 6.22
N VAL A 43 4.75 10.14 5.93
CA VAL A 43 3.71 9.71 4.98
C VAL A 43 3.72 10.66 3.79
N THR A 44 3.68 10.10 2.59
CA THR A 44 3.65 10.86 1.33
C THR A 44 2.58 10.33 0.40
N GLY A 45 2.05 11.17 -0.49
CA GLY A 45 0.99 10.77 -1.41
C GLY A 45 1.48 10.57 -2.85
N ASP A 46 0.87 9.62 -3.56
CA ASP A 46 0.98 9.38 -5.00
C ASP A 46 2.40 9.48 -5.59
N LEU A 47 3.32 8.76 -4.95
CA LEU A 47 4.75 8.67 -5.33
C LEU A 47 5.48 10.03 -5.33
N THR A 48 4.95 11.03 -4.64
CA THR A 48 5.60 12.32 -4.43
C THR A 48 6.43 12.33 -3.14
N SER A 49 7.15 13.43 -2.90
CA SER A 49 7.84 13.67 -1.63
C SER A 49 7.03 14.54 -0.66
N ARG A 50 5.76 14.84 -0.95
CA ARG A 50 4.90 15.76 -0.19
C ARG A 50 3.93 14.97 0.70
N PRO A 51 3.42 15.57 1.79
CA PRO A 51 2.32 14.99 2.56
C PRO A 51 1.13 14.66 1.66
N PRO A 52 0.35 13.60 1.94
CA PRO A 52 -0.78 13.26 1.12
C PRO A 52 -1.86 14.35 1.14
N ALA A 53 -2.38 14.68 -0.04
CA ALA A 53 -3.61 15.47 -0.17
C ALA A 53 -4.85 14.61 0.09
N ALA A 54 -6.01 15.24 0.28
CA ALA A 54 -7.24 14.52 0.61
C ALA A 54 -7.78 13.70 -0.59
N GLU A 55 -7.42 14.14 -1.79
CA GLU A 55 -7.82 13.59 -3.08
C GLU A 55 -6.84 12.59 -3.67
N GLU A 56 -5.68 12.36 -3.04
CA GLU A 56 -4.68 11.42 -3.52
C GLU A 56 -5.05 9.98 -3.12
N ASP A 57 -4.86 9.04 -4.06
CA ASP A 57 -5.37 7.67 -3.95
C ASP A 57 -4.45 6.75 -3.11
N ARG A 58 -3.16 7.05 -3.04
CA ARG A 58 -2.17 6.17 -2.41
C ARG A 58 -1.25 6.90 -1.45
N TRP A 59 -1.23 6.40 -0.22
CA TRP A 59 -0.23 6.78 0.77
C TRP A 59 0.98 5.84 0.76
N ILE A 60 2.17 6.42 0.90
CA ILE A 60 3.44 5.73 1.05
C ILE A 60 4.00 6.08 2.42
N PHE A 61 4.14 5.06 3.27
CA PHE A 61 4.74 5.17 4.59
C PHE A 61 6.23 4.82 4.53
N ARG A 62 7.07 5.71 5.07
CA ARG A 62 8.48 5.44 5.34
C ARG A 62 8.72 5.55 6.83
N CYS A 63 9.29 4.52 7.43
CA CYS A 63 9.59 4.48 8.86
C CYS A 63 10.92 3.75 9.09
N GLN A 64 11.49 3.91 10.28
CA GLN A 64 12.78 3.32 10.65
C GLN A 64 12.65 2.61 11.99
N LYS A 65 13.17 1.38 12.07
CA LYS A 65 13.33 0.71 13.36
C LYS A 65 14.50 1.36 14.09
N PRO A 66 14.36 1.75 15.37
CA PRO A 66 15.46 2.29 16.15
C PRO A 66 16.62 1.30 16.19
N VAL A 67 17.83 1.77 15.86
CA VAL A 67 19.04 1.00 16.08
C VAL A 67 19.34 1.07 17.57
N ARG A 68 19.34 -0.07 18.27
CA ARG A 68 19.81 -0.10 19.66
C ARG A 68 21.30 0.28 19.65
N PRO A 69 21.74 1.27 20.45
CA PRO A 69 23.17 1.47 20.64
C PRO A 69 23.78 0.18 21.20
N ARG A 70 24.98 -0.18 20.71
CA ARG A 70 25.73 -1.34 21.17
C ARG A 70 26.27 -1.12 22.58
#